data_AF-A0A517VN94-F1
#
_entry.id   AF-A0A517VN94-F1
#
_cell.length_a   1.000
_cell.length_b   1.000
_cell.length_c   1.000
_cell.angle_alpha   90.00
_cell.angle_beta   90.00
_cell.angle_gamma   90.00
#
_symmetry.space_group_name_H-M   'P 1'
#
loop_
_entity.id
_entity.type
_entity.pdbx_description
1 polymer ?
#
loop_
_entity_poly.entity_id
_entity_poly.type
_entity_poly.pdbx_seq_one_letter_code
_entity_poly.pdbx_strand_id
1 'polypeptide(L)'
;MNCDPKPIPCFDSQLCCFHYRFLPARQQENFLIHLNLTRQRYQIANAFHTMVQQKRRDAIITNEGTSRLDLTGSILTMDDRQFLNAFENCTLPFDEWTHRAHLRVAYLYASQFDLPTATDKMRAGIKAYNKATNTPEELERGYHETITVAFMHLVTATLQQSGPFQNSEAFSDACAVSLNKPVLLKYYSKNRIISMEAKQTFVEPDLQPLPVLQE
;
A
#
# COMPACT_ATOMS: atom_id res chain seq x y z
N MET A 1 25.66 -6.68 22.08
CA MET A 1 24.87 -7.64 21.28
C MET A 1 24.32 -6.87 20.09
N ASN A 2 24.88 -7.14 18.92
CA ASN A 2 24.53 -6.48 17.66
C ASN A 2 23.07 -6.79 17.30
N CYS A 3 22.25 -5.75 17.20
CA CYS A 3 20.97 -5.84 16.51
C CYS A 3 21.24 -5.52 15.04
N ASP A 4 21.36 -6.57 14.22
CA ASP A 4 21.38 -6.39 12.76
C ASP A 4 20.06 -5.75 12.32
N PRO A 5 20.09 -4.69 11.49
CA PRO A 5 18.88 -4.12 10.94
C PRO A 5 18.22 -5.15 10.01
N LYS A 6 16.98 -5.52 10.33
CA LYS A 6 16.15 -6.41 9.50
C LYS A 6 16.11 -5.93 8.03
N PRO A 7 16.10 -6.84 7.05
CA PRO A 7 16.07 -6.46 5.64
C PRO A 7 14.75 -5.75 5.34
N ILE A 8 14.87 -4.55 4.78
CA ILE A 8 13.76 -3.79 4.18
C ILE A 8 13.28 -4.59 2.95
N PRO A 9 11.97 -4.78 2.74
CA PRO A 9 11.47 -5.52 1.59
C PRO A 9 11.78 -4.72 0.31
N CYS A 10 12.89 -5.07 -0.34
CA CYS A 10 13.17 -4.65 -1.70
C CYS A 10 12.35 -5.54 -2.64
N PHE A 11 11.75 -4.92 -3.66
CA PHE A 11 11.14 -5.59 -4.80
C PHE A 11 12.04 -6.74 -5.28
N ASP A 12 11.45 -7.93 -5.39
CA ASP A 12 11.95 -9.18 -5.96
C ASP A 12 13.46 -9.22 -6.33
N SER A 13 14.27 -9.73 -5.41
CA SER A 13 15.73 -9.78 -5.52
C SER A 13 16.24 -10.64 -6.69
N GLN A 14 15.38 -11.42 -7.35
CA GLN A 14 15.80 -12.31 -8.43
C GLN A 14 15.82 -11.65 -9.82
N LEU A 15 14.96 -10.67 -10.11
CA LEU A 15 14.97 -10.00 -11.44
C LEU A 15 16.04 -8.90 -11.55
N CYS A 16 16.30 -8.14 -10.49
CA CYS A 16 17.36 -7.12 -10.50
C CYS A 16 18.77 -7.73 -10.62
N CYS A 17 19.00 -8.90 -10.01
CA CYS A 17 20.30 -9.57 -10.07
C CYS A 17 20.63 -10.17 -11.44
N PHE A 18 19.62 -10.57 -12.21
CA PHE A 18 19.83 -11.22 -13.51
C PHE A 18 20.30 -10.24 -14.60
N HIS A 19 19.84 -8.99 -14.57
CA HIS A 19 20.30 -7.95 -15.51
C HIS A 19 21.64 -7.30 -15.11
N TYR A 20 21.94 -7.22 -13.81
CA TYR A 20 23.18 -6.59 -13.32
C TYR A 20 24.45 -7.29 -13.86
N ARG A 21 24.46 -8.63 -13.90
CA ARG A 21 25.65 -9.44 -14.24
C ARG A 21 26.10 -9.34 -15.70
N PHE A 22 25.26 -8.83 -16.60
CA PHE A 22 25.53 -8.73 -18.04
C PHE A 22 25.73 -7.29 -18.53
N LEU A 23 25.72 -6.30 -17.63
CA LEU A 23 25.98 -4.90 -17.98
C LEU A 23 27.50 -4.62 -18.01
N PRO A 24 28.00 -3.79 -18.96
CA PRO A 24 29.36 -3.24 -18.91
C PRO A 24 29.66 -2.57 -17.56
N ALA A 25 30.92 -2.64 -17.10
CA ALA A 25 31.33 -2.17 -15.76
C ALA A 25 30.86 -0.73 -15.42
N ARG A 26 30.90 0.18 -16.41
CA ARG A 26 30.43 1.57 -16.26
C ARG A 26 28.91 1.68 -16.01
N GLN A 27 28.12 0.76 -16.56
CA GLN A 27 26.67 0.71 -16.38
C GLN A 27 26.27 0.03 -15.07
N GLN A 28 27.05 -0.95 -14.61
CA GLN A 28 26.92 -1.55 -13.27
C GLN A 28 27.17 -0.52 -12.17
N GLU A 29 28.22 0.29 -12.31
CA GLU A 29 28.55 1.37 -11.38
C GLU A 29 27.44 2.43 -11.32
N ASN A 30 26.92 2.86 -12.48
CA ASN A 30 25.77 3.75 -12.56
C ASN A 30 24.50 3.17 -11.92
N PHE A 31 24.25 1.87 -12.08
CA PHE A 31 23.10 1.19 -11.46
C PHE A 31 23.22 1.16 -9.93
N LEU A 32 24.41 0.83 -9.40
CA LEU A 32 24.66 0.85 -7.95
C LEU A 32 24.58 2.26 -7.37
N ILE A 33 25.12 3.26 -8.09
CA ILE A 33 24.98 4.67 -7.71
C ILE A 33 23.51 5.07 -7.68
N HIS A 34 22.73 4.73 -8.70
CA HIS A 34 21.29 5.00 -8.75
C HIS A 34 20.54 4.33 -7.59
N LEU A 35 20.84 3.06 -7.31
CA LEU A 35 20.22 2.30 -6.22
C LEU A 35 20.54 2.92 -4.85
N ASN A 36 21.81 3.28 -4.62
CA ASN A 36 22.25 3.93 -3.39
C ASN A 36 21.64 5.32 -3.22
N LEU A 37 21.60 6.14 -4.28
CA LEU A 37 20.95 7.44 -4.27
C LEU A 37 19.45 7.32 -4.04
N THR A 38 18.79 6.31 -4.62
CA THR A 38 17.37 6.03 -4.39
C THR A 38 17.12 5.64 -2.94
N ARG A 39 17.98 4.78 -2.38
CA ARG A 39 17.92 4.37 -0.96
C ARG A 39 18.16 5.54 -0.02
N GLN A 40 19.13 6.39 -0.31
CA GLN A 40 19.45 7.58 0.49
C GLN A 40 18.33 8.62 0.41
N ARG A 41 17.75 8.85 -0.78
CA ARG A 41 16.56 9.70 -0.97
C ARG A 41 15.37 9.18 -0.17
N TYR A 42 15.14 7.87 -0.18
CA TYR A 42 14.09 7.24 0.63
C TYR A 42 14.34 7.43 2.13
N GLN A 43 15.58 7.25 2.60
CA GLN A 43 15.93 7.45 4.01
C GLN A 43 15.74 8.91 4.46
N ILE A 44 16.10 9.88 3.62
CA ILE A 44 15.92 11.30 3.91
C ILE A 44 14.43 11.67 3.90
N ALA A 45 13.68 11.21 2.89
CA ALA A 45 12.23 11.42 2.82
C ALA A 45 11.51 10.80 4.03
N ASN A 46 11.93 9.59 4.45
CA ASN A 46 11.42 8.92 5.63
C ASN A 46 11.77 9.69 6.92
N ALA A 47 13.01 10.15 7.09
CA ALA A 47 13.41 10.94 8.26
C ALA A 47 12.61 12.25 8.35
N PHE A 48 12.44 12.94 7.22
CA PHE A 48 11.64 14.16 7.16
C PHE A 48 10.16 13.88 7.44
N HIS A 49 9.61 12.79 6.88
CA HIS A 49 8.24 12.35 7.17
C HIS A 49 8.05 12.05 8.66
N THR A 50 8.94 11.26 9.27
CA THR A 50 8.91 10.97 10.71
C THR A 50 8.98 12.24 11.55
N MET A 51 9.84 13.20 11.18
CA MET A 51 9.93 14.49 11.88
C MET A 51 8.64 15.33 11.74
N VAL A 52 8.04 15.36 10.56
CA VAL A 52 6.76 16.05 10.32
C VAL A 52 5.62 15.37 11.08
N GLN A 53 5.56 14.04 11.09
CA GLN A 53 4.54 13.29 11.83
C GLN A 53 4.72 13.43 13.33
N GLN A 54 5.94 13.45 13.85
CA GLN A 54 6.20 13.68 15.26
C GLN A 54 5.76 15.09 15.68
N LYS A 55 6.08 16.11 14.89
CA LYS A 55 5.61 17.48 15.13
C LYS A 55 4.09 17.60 15.10
N ARG A 56 3.41 16.83 14.24
CA ARG A 56 1.93 16.77 14.19
C ARG A 56 1.33 16.01 15.38
N ARG A 57 1.91 14.88 15.79
CA ARG A 57 1.49 14.17 17.02
C ARG A 57 1.66 15.04 18.25
N ASP A 58 2.79 15.74 18.38
CA ASP A 58 3.05 16.62 19.50
C ASP A 58 2.04 17.79 19.53
N ALA A 59 1.60 18.28 18.36
CA ALA A 59 0.54 19.27 18.24
C ALA A 59 -0.86 18.74 18.61
N ILE A 60 -1.12 17.44 18.42
CA ILE A 60 -2.38 16.80 18.83
C ILE A 60 -2.37 16.52 20.35
N ILE A 61 -1.26 15.99 20.89
CA ILE A 61 -1.09 15.71 22.32
C ILE A 61 -1.14 17.00 23.16
N THR A 62 -0.67 18.12 22.63
CA THR A 62 -0.76 19.42 23.32
C THR A 62 -2.19 19.99 23.36
N ASN A 63 -3.11 19.47 22.55
CA ASN A 63 -4.52 19.89 22.54
C ASN A 63 -5.44 19.01 23.40
N GLU A 64 -5.04 17.77 23.73
CA GLU A 64 -5.82 16.88 24.61
C GLU A 64 -5.12 16.70 25.96
N GLY A 65 -5.50 17.55 26.91
CA GLY A 65 -5.12 17.41 28.30
C GLY A 65 -5.69 16.13 28.93
N THR A 66 -4.76 15.23 29.29
CA THR A 66 -4.80 14.34 30.46
C THR A 66 -5.79 13.15 30.46
N SER A 67 -5.29 11.96 30.13
CA SER A 67 -5.42 10.79 31.01
C SER A 67 -4.36 9.74 30.66
N ARG A 68 -3.30 9.68 31.48
CA ARG A 68 -2.33 8.58 31.51
C ARG A 68 -2.91 7.47 32.40
N LEU A 69 -3.11 6.29 31.82
CA LEU A 69 -3.05 4.91 32.36
C LEU A 69 -3.37 4.04 31.12
N ASP A 70 -2.55 3.12 30.63
CA ASP A 70 -1.95 2.02 31.37
C ASP A 70 -0.73 1.45 30.60
N LEU A 71 0.33 1.13 31.34
CA LEU A 71 1.55 0.49 30.85
C LEU A 71 1.42 -1.02 31.06
N THR A 72 0.81 -1.73 30.10
CA THR A 72 1.00 -3.17 29.94
C THR A 72 1.11 -3.51 28.46
N GLY A 73 2.08 -4.36 28.12
CA GLY A 73 2.48 -4.69 26.76
C GLY A 73 1.43 -5.48 25.97
N SER A 74 0.41 -4.77 25.50
CA SER A 74 -0.30 -5.08 24.27
C SER A 74 0.13 -4.03 23.25
N ILE A 75 0.77 -4.43 22.15
CA ILE A 75 0.82 -3.57 20.97
C ILE A 75 -0.66 -3.42 20.57
N LEU A 76 -1.32 -2.36 21.04
CA LEU A 76 -2.69 -2.08 20.69
C LEU A 76 -2.72 -1.91 19.17
N THR A 77 -3.18 -2.94 18.47
CA THR A 77 -3.51 -2.85 17.06
C THR A 77 -4.56 -1.74 16.93
N MET A 78 -4.29 -0.74 16.10
CA MET A 78 -5.27 0.34 15.87
C MET A 78 -6.59 -0.28 15.42
N ASP A 79 -7.67 0.06 16.11
CA ASP A 79 -9.00 -0.38 15.69
C ASP A 79 -9.32 0.17 14.28
N ASP A 80 -10.30 -0.43 13.60
CA ASP A 80 -10.60 -0.11 12.21
C ASP A 80 -10.96 1.35 11.97
N ARG A 81 -11.61 2.01 12.94
CA ARG A 81 -11.97 3.42 12.84
C ARG A 81 -10.72 4.29 12.95
N GLN A 82 -9.88 4.03 13.95
CA GLN A 82 -8.61 4.73 14.15
C GLN A 82 -7.69 4.57 12.94
N PHE A 83 -7.57 3.34 12.43
CA PHE A 83 -6.77 3.02 11.26
C PHE A 83 -7.26 3.75 10.00
N LEU A 84 -8.57 3.69 9.72
CA LEU A 84 -9.13 4.36 8.54
C LEU A 84 -8.99 5.89 8.65
N ASN A 85 -9.22 6.44 9.84
CA ASN A 85 -9.04 7.87 10.09
C ASN A 85 -7.58 8.30 9.89
N ALA A 86 -6.61 7.48 10.32
CA ALA A 86 -5.20 7.76 10.11
C ALA A 86 -4.82 7.75 8.62
N PHE A 87 -5.39 6.84 7.83
CA PHE A 87 -5.25 6.83 6.39
C PHE A 87 -5.88 8.07 5.74
N GLU A 88 -7.16 8.35 6.02
CA GLU A 88 -7.90 9.48 5.44
C GLU A 88 -7.26 10.84 5.79
N ASN A 89 -6.66 10.98 6.97
CA ASN A 89 -5.95 12.18 7.40
C ASN A 89 -4.46 12.22 7.02
N CYS A 90 -3.97 11.21 6.31
CA CYS A 90 -2.56 11.09 5.90
C CYS A 90 -1.58 11.13 7.09
N THR A 91 -1.97 10.55 8.23
CA THR A 91 -1.17 10.43 9.45
C THR A 91 -0.70 9.01 9.73
N LEU A 92 -1.18 8.01 8.97
CA LEU A 92 -0.62 6.67 8.98
C LEU A 92 0.89 6.74 8.63
N PRO A 93 1.78 6.03 9.34
CA PRO A 93 3.20 5.99 9.00
C PRO A 93 3.43 5.39 7.61
N PHE A 94 4.42 5.94 6.88
CA PHE A 94 4.74 5.49 5.53
C PHE A 94 5.06 3.98 5.44
N ASP A 95 5.80 3.45 6.41
CA ASP A 95 6.18 2.04 6.51
C ASP A 95 4.99 1.12 6.86
N GLU A 96 3.94 1.68 7.47
CA GLU A 96 2.69 0.97 7.73
C GLU A 96 1.75 0.93 6.51
N TRP A 97 1.98 1.76 5.49
CA TRP A 97 1.20 1.77 4.24
C TRP A 97 1.57 0.61 3.28
N THR A 98 1.47 -0.60 3.82
CA THR A 98 1.77 -1.87 3.17
C THR A 98 0.61 -2.37 2.30
N HIS A 99 0.83 -3.44 1.51
CA HIS A 99 -0.25 -4.12 0.79
C HIS A 99 -1.39 -4.55 1.72
N ARG A 100 -1.06 -5.02 2.94
CA ARG A 100 -2.06 -5.38 3.96
C ARG A 100 -2.90 -4.18 4.37
N ALA A 101 -2.28 -3.02 4.57
CA ALA A 101 -3.00 -1.77 4.87
C ALA A 101 -3.94 -1.36 3.72
N HIS A 102 -3.54 -1.54 2.46
CA HIS A 102 -4.42 -1.30 1.30
C HIS A 102 -5.64 -2.23 1.34
N LEU A 103 -5.47 -3.52 1.63
CA LEU A 103 -6.59 -4.46 1.75
C LEU A 103 -7.52 -4.10 2.91
N ARG A 104 -6.98 -3.67 4.06
CA ARG A 104 -7.79 -3.20 5.19
C ARG A 104 -8.67 -2.00 4.80
N VAL A 105 -8.08 -0.98 4.16
CA VAL A 105 -8.84 0.20 3.70
C VAL A 105 -9.90 -0.20 2.66
N ALA A 106 -9.52 -1.03 1.68
CA ALA A 106 -10.44 -1.51 0.65
C ALA A 106 -11.64 -2.26 1.26
N TYR A 107 -11.38 -3.15 2.23
CA TYR A 107 -12.42 -3.86 2.99
C TYR A 107 -13.36 -2.87 3.69
N LEU A 108 -12.80 -1.87 4.39
CA LEU A 108 -13.60 -0.92 5.15
C LEU A 108 -14.49 -0.07 4.25
N TYR A 109 -14.01 0.35 3.08
CA TYR A 109 -14.84 1.06 2.11
C TYR A 109 -15.88 0.14 1.47
N ALA A 110 -15.50 -1.06 1.01
CA ALA A 110 -16.42 -2.00 0.38
C ALA A 110 -17.51 -2.54 1.34
N SER A 111 -17.26 -2.53 2.65
CA SER A 111 -18.26 -2.90 3.67
C SER A 111 -19.27 -1.78 3.97
N GLN A 112 -19.01 -0.55 3.53
CA GLN A 112 -19.81 0.64 3.88
C GLN A 112 -20.48 1.32 2.68
N PHE A 113 -19.94 1.10 1.48
CA PHE A 113 -20.35 1.80 0.27
C PHE A 113 -20.51 0.81 -0.89
N ASP A 114 -21.29 1.20 -1.90
CA ASP A 114 -21.31 0.48 -3.18
C ASP A 114 -19.92 0.51 -3.86
N LEU A 115 -19.68 -0.42 -4.80
CA LEU A 115 -18.37 -0.52 -5.45
C LEU A 115 -17.91 0.80 -6.09
N PRO A 116 -18.75 1.55 -6.85
CA PRO A 116 -18.33 2.82 -7.42
C PRO A 116 -17.85 3.82 -6.36
N THR A 117 -18.63 4.04 -5.30
CA THR A 117 -18.30 5.00 -4.24
C THR A 117 -17.08 4.54 -3.43
N ALA A 118 -17.01 3.24 -3.10
CA ALA A 118 -15.86 2.66 -2.40
C ALA A 118 -14.58 2.83 -3.22
N THR A 119 -14.65 2.60 -4.54
CA THR A 119 -13.53 2.79 -5.45
C THR A 119 -13.10 4.24 -5.50
N ASP A 120 -14.01 5.19 -5.66
CA ASP A 120 -13.68 6.62 -5.69
C ASP A 120 -13.04 7.11 -4.38
N LYS A 121 -13.52 6.63 -3.23
CA LYS A 121 -12.88 6.90 -1.94
C LYS A 121 -11.46 6.33 -1.87
N MET A 122 -11.23 5.12 -2.38
CA MET A 122 -9.89 4.54 -2.47
C MET A 122 -8.97 5.35 -3.39
N ARG A 123 -9.45 5.75 -4.58
CA ARG A 123 -8.69 6.60 -5.52
C ARG A 123 -8.25 7.90 -4.87
N ALA A 124 -9.21 8.61 -4.24
CA ALA A 124 -8.96 9.89 -3.59
C ALA A 124 -7.99 9.74 -2.41
N GLY A 125 -8.20 8.73 -1.56
CA GLY A 125 -7.37 8.46 -0.39
C GLY A 125 -5.91 8.17 -0.76
N ILE A 126 -5.66 7.27 -1.72
CA ILE A 126 -4.29 6.94 -2.13
C ILE A 126 -3.58 8.16 -2.72
N LYS A 127 -4.26 8.94 -3.56
CA LYS A 127 -3.69 10.15 -4.17
C LYS A 127 -3.36 11.21 -3.12
N ALA A 128 -4.26 11.43 -2.15
CA ALA A 128 -4.02 12.35 -1.03
C ALA A 128 -2.85 11.88 -0.17
N TYR A 129 -2.81 10.60 0.19
CA TYR A 129 -1.76 10.00 0.98
C TYR A 129 -0.39 10.12 0.30
N ASN A 130 -0.29 9.69 -0.97
CA ASN A 130 0.94 9.79 -1.76
C ASN A 130 1.47 11.22 -1.86
N LYS A 131 0.58 12.20 -2.01
CA LYS A 131 0.94 13.63 -2.02
C LYS A 131 1.47 14.07 -0.65
N ALA A 132 0.81 13.69 0.44
CA ALA A 132 1.22 14.06 1.80
C ALA A 132 2.54 13.42 2.22
N THR A 133 2.86 12.23 1.70
CA THR A 133 4.10 11.49 2.00
C THR A 133 5.22 11.72 0.99
N ASN A 134 5.00 12.56 -0.03
CA ASN A 134 5.93 12.78 -1.14
C ASN A 134 6.36 11.48 -1.84
N THR A 135 5.42 10.54 -1.99
CA THR A 135 5.65 9.30 -2.73
C THR A 135 5.98 9.63 -4.19
N PRO A 136 7.13 9.16 -4.74
CA PRO A 136 7.47 9.39 -6.14
C PRO A 136 6.42 8.78 -7.07
N GLU A 137 6.03 9.54 -8.08
CA GLU A 137 5.18 9.05 -9.18
C GLU A 137 6.08 8.47 -10.28
N GLU A 138 6.30 7.16 -10.22
CA GLU A 138 7.12 6.39 -11.17
C GLU A 138 6.29 5.21 -11.67
N LEU A 139 6.67 4.53 -12.76
CA LEU A 139 5.87 3.42 -13.29
C LEU A 139 5.51 2.37 -12.21
N GLU A 140 6.48 1.99 -11.39
CA GLU A 140 6.34 0.98 -10.32
C GLU A 140 5.92 1.54 -8.95
N ARG A 141 5.78 2.88 -8.83
CA ARG A 141 5.50 3.56 -7.55
C ARG A 141 4.36 4.57 -7.65
N GLY A 142 3.86 5.03 -6.52
CA GLY A 142 2.76 5.99 -6.51
C GLY A 142 1.43 5.35 -6.89
N TYR A 143 0.56 6.13 -7.51
CA TYR A 143 -0.80 5.68 -7.81
C TYR A 143 -0.84 4.78 -9.05
N HIS A 144 -1.72 3.77 -9.05
CA HIS A 144 -1.94 2.92 -10.21
C HIS A 144 -3.43 2.62 -10.36
N GLU A 145 -4.04 3.17 -11.40
CA GLU A 145 -5.48 3.13 -11.63
C GLU A 145 -6.00 1.70 -11.77
N THR A 146 -5.46 0.93 -12.72
CA THR A 146 -5.98 -0.43 -12.98
C THR A 146 -5.82 -1.37 -11.78
N ILE A 147 -4.67 -1.34 -11.10
CA ILE A 147 -4.45 -2.13 -9.88
C ILE A 147 -5.44 -1.74 -8.78
N THR A 148 -5.66 -0.44 -8.56
CA THR A 148 -6.58 0.04 -7.51
C THR A 148 -8.01 -0.43 -7.78
N VAL A 149 -8.52 -0.23 -8.99
CA VAL A 149 -9.87 -0.63 -9.38
C VAL A 149 -10.03 -2.15 -9.32
N ALA A 150 -9.08 -2.90 -9.87
CA ALA A 150 -9.14 -4.37 -9.86
C ALA A 150 -9.12 -4.93 -8.43
N PHE A 151 -8.33 -4.36 -7.52
CA PHE A 151 -8.34 -4.79 -6.12
C PHE A 151 -9.65 -4.44 -5.40
N MET A 152 -10.23 -3.25 -5.64
CA MET A 152 -11.55 -2.92 -5.09
C MET A 152 -12.62 -3.93 -5.54
N HIS A 153 -12.57 -4.33 -6.81
CA HIS A 153 -13.45 -5.35 -7.36
C HIS A 153 -13.24 -6.72 -6.71
N LEU A 154 -11.99 -7.18 -6.59
CA LEU A 154 -11.66 -8.48 -5.98
C LEU A 154 -11.99 -8.54 -4.49
N VAL A 155 -11.77 -7.46 -3.75
CA VAL A 155 -12.15 -7.35 -2.34
C VAL A 155 -13.67 -7.41 -2.20
N THR A 156 -14.42 -6.68 -3.02
CA THR A 156 -15.89 -6.71 -3.03
C THR A 156 -16.43 -8.10 -3.36
N ALA A 157 -15.86 -8.77 -4.38
CA ALA A 157 -16.24 -10.13 -4.74
C ALA A 157 -15.97 -11.12 -3.58
N THR A 158 -14.84 -10.96 -2.91
CA THR A 158 -14.45 -11.82 -1.78
C THR A 158 -15.37 -11.60 -0.58
N LEU A 159 -15.76 -10.35 -0.31
CA LEU A 159 -16.75 -10.01 0.72
C LEU A 159 -18.10 -10.68 0.45
N GLN A 160 -18.58 -10.66 -0.80
CA GLN A 160 -19.84 -11.31 -1.18
C GLN A 160 -19.77 -12.84 -1.06
N GLN A 161 -18.61 -13.44 -1.35
CA GLN A 161 -18.44 -14.90 -1.37
C GLN A 161 -18.10 -15.51 -0.01
N SER A 162 -17.36 -14.80 0.82
CA SER A 162 -16.75 -15.35 2.05
C SER A 162 -17.03 -14.53 3.31
N GLY A 163 -17.70 -13.39 3.17
CA GLY A 163 -18.13 -12.58 4.31
C GLY A 163 -19.35 -13.13 5.05
N PRO A 164 -19.75 -12.49 6.16
CA PRO A 164 -19.10 -11.31 6.75
C PRO A 164 -17.85 -11.68 7.57
N PHE A 165 -16.90 -10.74 7.66
CA PHE A 165 -15.75 -10.82 8.56
C PHE A 165 -15.97 -9.92 9.77
N GLN A 166 -15.33 -10.22 10.90
CA GLN A 166 -15.51 -9.44 12.12
C GLN A 166 -14.94 -8.02 12.01
N ASN A 167 -13.81 -7.86 11.33
CA ASN A 167 -13.08 -6.61 11.15
C ASN A 167 -12.09 -6.73 9.97
N SER A 168 -11.44 -5.62 9.62
CA SER A 168 -10.50 -5.56 8.49
C SER A 168 -9.23 -6.41 8.69
N GLU A 169 -8.83 -6.62 9.94
CA GLU A 169 -7.72 -7.50 10.32
C GLU A 169 -8.06 -8.96 10.02
N ALA A 170 -9.24 -9.45 10.45
CA ALA A 170 -9.72 -10.79 10.19
C ALA A 170 -9.89 -11.07 8.68
N PHE A 171 -10.40 -10.09 7.92
CA PHE A 171 -10.43 -10.18 6.47
C PHE A 171 -9.03 -10.30 5.88
N SER A 172 -8.09 -9.45 6.32
CA SER A 172 -6.72 -9.47 5.83
C SER A 172 -6.01 -10.78 6.16
N ASP A 173 -6.21 -11.35 7.35
CA ASP A 173 -5.61 -12.62 7.74
C ASP A 173 -6.15 -13.79 6.92
N ALA A 174 -7.46 -13.81 6.65
CA ALA A 174 -8.09 -14.85 5.84
C ALA A 174 -7.75 -14.73 4.34
N CYS A 175 -7.64 -13.51 3.82
CA CYS A 175 -7.64 -13.26 2.37
C CYS A 175 -6.34 -12.67 1.82
N ALA A 176 -5.39 -12.18 2.62
CA ALA A 176 -4.17 -11.55 2.06
C ALA A 176 -3.30 -12.50 1.25
N VAL A 177 -3.34 -13.81 1.56
CA VAL A 177 -2.60 -14.83 0.79
C VAL A 177 -3.17 -14.95 -0.61
N SER A 178 -4.50 -14.95 -0.77
CA SER A 178 -5.17 -15.07 -2.07
C SER A 178 -5.25 -13.74 -2.83
N LEU A 179 -5.35 -12.61 -2.10
CA LEU A 179 -5.40 -11.26 -2.62
C LEU A 179 -4.04 -10.56 -2.59
N ASN A 180 -2.95 -11.29 -2.88
CA ASN A 180 -1.63 -10.68 -3.06
C ASN A 180 -1.50 -10.03 -4.44
N LYS A 181 -0.53 -9.13 -4.65
CA LYS A 181 -0.34 -8.45 -5.96
C LYS A 181 -0.28 -9.40 -7.17
N PRO A 182 0.43 -10.54 -7.13
CA PRO A 182 0.41 -11.53 -8.20
C PRO A 182 -0.97 -12.07 -8.59
N VAL A 183 -2.00 -11.97 -7.75
CA VAL A 183 -3.37 -12.42 -8.10
C VAL A 183 -3.88 -11.78 -9.38
N LEU A 184 -3.48 -10.53 -9.66
CA LEU A 184 -3.90 -9.81 -10.86
C LEU A 184 -3.39 -10.47 -12.15
N LEU A 185 -2.32 -11.26 -12.10
CA LEU A 185 -1.80 -12.00 -13.26
C LEU A 185 -2.68 -13.16 -13.71
N LYS A 186 -3.74 -13.49 -12.95
CA LYS A 186 -4.81 -14.40 -13.40
C LYS A 186 -5.72 -13.73 -14.43
N TYR A 187 -5.86 -12.40 -14.35
CA TYR A 187 -6.81 -11.62 -15.15
C TYR A 187 -6.09 -10.77 -16.21
N TYR A 188 -4.89 -10.29 -15.90
CA TYR A 188 -4.11 -9.41 -16.76
C TYR A 188 -2.80 -10.06 -17.20
N SER A 189 -2.44 -9.89 -18.48
CA SER A 189 -1.10 -10.17 -18.95
C SER A 189 -0.11 -9.19 -18.33
N LYS A 190 1.16 -9.63 -18.17
CA LYS A 190 2.22 -8.79 -17.62
C LYS A 190 2.38 -7.48 -18.39
N ASN A 191 2.41 -7.55 -19.73
CA ASN A 191 2.61 -6.38 -20.59
C ASN A 191 1.48 -5.36 -20.44
N ARG A 192 0.24 -5.83 -20.23
CA ARG A 192 -0.92 -4.95 -20.05
C ARG A 192 -0.89 -4.27 -18.69
N ILE A 193 -0.71 -5.03 -17.60
CA ILE A 193 -0.82 -4.48 -16.25
C ILE A 193 0.32 -3.52 -15.89
N ILE A 194 1.51 -3.68 -16.49
CA ILE A 194 2.65 -2.77 -16.27
C ILE A 194 2.69 -1.59 -17.25
N SER A 195 1.67 -1.42 -18.10
CA SER A 195 1.64 -0.34 -19.09
C SER A 195 1.35 1.02 -18.44
N MET A 196 1.85 2.10 -19.05
CA MET A 196 1.49 3.47 -18.62
C MET A 196 -0.01 3.73 -18.75
N GLU A 197 -0.66 3.16 -19.77
CA GLU A 197 -2.11 3.23 -19.96
C GLU A 197 -2.85 2.63 -18.75
N ALA A 198 -2.49 1.41 -18.34
CA ALA A 198 -3.08 0.76 -17.16
C ALA A 198 -2.81 1.52 -15.85
N LYS A 199 -1.67 2.22 -15.76
CA LYS A 199 -1.33 3.05 -14.60
C LYS A 199 -2.20 4.30 -14.52
N GLN A 200 -2.46 4.96 -15.64
CA GLN A 200 -3.17 6.24 -15.70
C GLN A 200 -4.69 6.09 -15.80
N THR A 201 -5.15 5.06 -16.49
CA THR A 201 -6.56 4.78 -16.79
C THR A 201 -6.89 3.33 -16.48
N PHE A 202 -8.14 3.06 -16.12
CA PHE A 202 -8.58 1.69 -15.94
C PHE A 202 -8.67 1.02 -17.30
N VAL A 203 -7.97 -0.10 -17.46
CA VAL A 203 -8.09 -0.97 -18.62
C VAL A 203 -8.70 -2.30 -18.19
N GLU A 204 -9.62 -2.84 -18.99
CA GLU A 204 -10.23 -4.14 -18.71
C GLU A 204 -9.19 -5.28 -18.76
N PRO A 205 -9.36 -6.39 -18.03
CA PRO A 205 -8.48 -7.54 -18.12
C PRO A 205 -8.47 -8.20 -19.50
N ASP A 206 -7.33 -8.79 -19.89
CA ASP A 206 -7.13 -9.43 -21.21
C ASP A 206 -6.96 -10.95 -21.18
N LEU A 207 -6.81 -11.57 -20.00
CA LEU A 207 -6.72 -13.03 -19.86
C LEU A 207 -8.04 -13.66 -19.43
N GLN A 208 -8.67 -13.11 -18.38
CA GLN A 208 -9.93 -13.58 -17.82
C GLN A 208 -10.71 -12.39 -17.24
N PRO A 209 -12.05 -12.36 -17.36
CA PRO A 209 -12.84 -11.29 -16.74
C PRO A 209 -12.71 -11.33 -15.22
N LEU A 210 -12.86 -10.17 -14.58
CA LEU A 210 -12.99 -10.10 -13.12
C LEU A 210 -14.27 -10.84 -12.65
N PRO A 211 -14.31 -11.33 -11.39
CA PRO A 211 -15.47 -12.05 -10.88
C PRO A 211 -16.77 -11.25 -11.02
N VAL A 212 -17.88 -11.90 -11.38
CA VAL A 212 -19.18 -11.24 -11.43
C VAL A 212 -19.62 -10.89 -10.00
N LEU A 213 -20.04 -9.64 -9.79
CA LEU A 213 -20.58 -9.16 -8.52
C LEU A 213 -22.10 -9.30 -8.52
N GLN A 214 -22.66 -9.61 -7.36
CA GLN A 214 -24.09 -9.59 -7.13
C GLN A 214 -24.52 -8.15 -6.82
N GLU A 215 -25.61 -7.68 -7.44
CA GLU A 215 -26.21 -6.36 -7.18
C GLU A 215 -26.99 -6.31 -5.86
#